data_AF-A0A087VH53-F1
#
_entry.id   AF-A0A087VH53-F1
#
_cell.length_a   1.000
_cell.length_b   1.000
_cell.length_c   1.000
_cell.angle_alpha   90.00
_cell.angle_beta   90.00
_cell.angle_gamma   90.00
#
_symmetry.space_group_name_H-M   'P 1'
#
loop_
_entity.id
_entity.type
_entity.pdbx_description
1 polymer ?
#
loop_
_entity_poly.entity_id
_entity_poly.type
_entity_poly.pdbx_seq_one_letter_code
_entity_poly.pdbx_strand_id
1 'polypeptide(L)'
;RFFIIKESFLLYYAESEKKSFESNKYFNIHPKGVIPLGGCIVEPKEEPNMPYAIKISHEDFHGNIVLAAESEFEQAQWLEMLQESGKVTWKNAQLGEAMIESLEAQGLQLAKEKQEYLDKLMEETEELCLQREQKEELERLNQVLEAEKHQFEEVVRELRLEQEQIRRELELTARSLKGVEEEKKELRSLTQSLQKNLEELSLEKQQMLEMLEENESQLPPPTSPSKEQSSVWGLHCSLRQIEEKMQQLLEEKLLAEKRGSYSGARDRDVGQDATCYSSQSQALQNSLSELTAEKQQAERDLKAEVKVRMDLEKRLREAEEALQSLEQGLNSLDRNKEKEEKMKADVSNLR
;
A
#
# COMPACT_ATOMS: atom_id res chain seq x y z
N ARG A 1 -37.21 59.85 -68.67
CA ARG A 1 -37.18 58.82 -67.59
C ARG A 1 -36.65 59.46 -66.31
N PHE A 2 -37.04 58.98 -65.13
CA PHE A 2 -36.59 59.53 -63.84
C PHE A 2 -35.65 58.56 -63.13
N PHE A 3 -34.53 59.04 -62.58
CA PHE A 3 -33.48 58.21 -61.99
C PHE A 3 -33.17 58.63 -60.55
N ILE A 4 -32.95 57.65 -59.67
CA ILE A 4 -32.56 57.86 -58.27
C ILE A 4 -31.44 56.88 -57.92
N ILE A 5 -30.42 57.35 -57.21
CA ILE A 5 -29.43 56.49 -56.57
C ILE A 5 -29.83 56.29 -55.12
N LYS A 6 -29.96 55.03 -54.70
CA LYS A 6 -30.22 54.67 -53.30
C LYS A 6 -29.42 53.43 -52.96
N GLU A 7 -28.67 53.46 -51.85
CA GLU A 7 -28.00 52.30 -51.28
C GLU A 7 -27.18 51.51 -52.33
N SER A 8 -26.48 52.25 -53.20
CA SER A 8 -25.65 51.70 -54.28
C SER A 8 -26.39 51.03 -55.45
N PHE A 9 -27.68 51.31 -55.59
CA PHE A 9 -28.47 50.95 -56.76
C PHE A 9 -28.92 52.19 -57.51
N LEU A 10 -28.84 52.14 -58.83
CA LEU A 10 -29.49 53.10 -59.71
C LEU A 10 -30.88 52.57 -60.08
N LEU A 11 -31.90 53.30 -59.64
CA LEU A 11 -33.31 52.99 -59.79
C LEU A 11 -33.89 53.90 -60.87
N TYR A 12 -34.62 53.35 -61.84
CA TYR A 12 -35.29 54.17 -62.85
C TYR A 12 -36.81 53.96 -62.89
N TYR A 13 -37.51 55.06 -63.16
CA TYR A 13 -38.95 55.20 -63.08
C TYR A 13 -39.53 55.79 -64.37
N ALA A 14 -40.85 55.69 -64.52
CA ALA A 14 -41.57 56.46 -65.52
C ALA A 14 -41.40 57.96 -65.25
N GLU A 15 -41.44 58.78 -66.30
CA GLU A 15 -41.32 60.24 -66.15
C GLU A 15 -42.49 60.87 -65.40
N SER A 16 -43.66 60.24 -65.47
CA SER A 16 -44.85 60.62 -64.69
C SER A 16 -44.62 60.55 -63.18
N GLU A 17 -43.72 59.69 -62.71
CA GLU A 17 -43.42 59.51 -61.28
C GLU A 17 -42.62 60.70 -60.72
N LYS A 18 -41.91 61.46 -61.56
CA LYS A 18 -41.11 62.63 -61.15
C LYS A 18 -41.97 63.67 -60.42
N LYS A 19 -43.14 64.01 -60.98
CA LYS A 19 -44.07 64.99 -60.40
C LYS A 19 -44.65 64.52 -59.05
N SER A 20 -44.87 63.23 -58.89
CA SER A 20 -45.37 62.64 -57.63
C SER A 20 -44.29 62.66 -56.55
N PHE A 21 -43.05 62.34 -56.92
CA PHE A 21 -41.90 62.40 -56.01
C PHE A 21 -41.61 63.82 -55.53
N GLU A 22 -41.61 64.80 -56.44
CA GLU A 22 -41.34 66.21 -56.12
C GLU A 22 -42.43 66.83 -55.22
N SER A 23 -43.69 66.41 -55.36
CA SER A 23 -44.82 66.96 -54.58
C SER A 23 -44.98 66.30 -53.21
N ASN A 24 -44.85 64.98 -53.12
CA ASN A 24 -45.21 64.22 -51.91
C ASN A 24 -44.00 63.71 -51.12
N LYS A 25 -42.80 63.75 -51.68
CA LYS A 25 -41.55 63.18 -51.10
C LYS A 25 -41.62 61.68 -50.73
N TYR A 26 -42.66 60.97 -51.12
CA TYR A 26 -42.77 59.52 -50.99
C TYR A 26 -42.24 58.83 -52.25
N PHE A 27 -41.51 57.74 -52.05
CA PHE A 27 -40.92 56.96 -53.12
C PHE A 27 -41.78 55.75 -53.47
N ASN A 28 -41.95 55.49 -54.76
CA ASN A 28 -42.59 54.27 -55.23
C ASN A 28 -41.60 53.09 -55.08
N ILE A 29 -41.97 52.11 -54.24
CA ILE A 29 -41.14 50.94 -53.93
C ILE A 29 -40.93 49.97 -55.12
N HIS A 30 -41.62 50.19 -56.25
CA HIS A 30 -41.53 49.37 -57.44
C HIS A 30 -40.92 50.15 -58.64
N PRO A 31 -39.58 50.21 -58.74
CA PRO A 31 -38.91 50.79 -59.91
C PRO A 31 -39.21 49.98 -61.18
N LYS A 32 -39.09 50.64 -62.34
CA LYS A 32 -39.12 49.95 -63.64
C LYS A 32 -37.87 49.12 -63.91
N GLY A 33 -36.80 49.39 -63.18
CA GLY A 33 -35.60 48.57 -63.16
C GLY A 33 -34.60 49.08 -62.14
N VAL A 34 -33.74 48.15 -61.73
CA VAL A 34 -32.73 48.33 -60.70
C VAL A 34 -31.40 47.91 -61.29
N ILE A 35 -30.40 48.79 -61.21
CA ILE A 35 -29.05 48.54 -61.69
C ILE A 35 -28.11 48.54 -60.48
N PRO A 36 -27.47 47.41 -60.13
CA PRO A 36 -26.45 47.40 -59.08
C PRO A 36 -25.24 48.19 -59.56
N LEU A 37 -24.75 49.12 -58.73
CA LEU A 37 -23.58 49.93 -59.07
C LEU A 37 -22.26 49.33 -58.53
N GLY A 38 -22.35 48.32 -57.66
CA GLY A 38 -21.18 47.58 -57.20
C GLY A 38 -20.44 46.94 -58.38
N GLY A 39 -19.11 47.13 -58.45
CA GLY A 39 -18.26 46.60 -59.53
C GLY A 39 -18.44 47.24 -60.91
N CYS A 40 -19.38 48.17 -61.08
CA CYS A 40 -19.62 48.81 -62.37
C CYS A 40 -18.53 49.84 -62.71
N ILE A 41 -18.10 49.84 -63.96
CA ILE A 41 -17.24 50.86 -64.55
C ILE A 41 -18.14 51.97 -65.11
N VAL A 42 -17.98 53.19 -64.60
CA VAL A 42 -18.79 54.36 -64.97
C VAL A 42 -17.86 55.41 -65.60
N GLU A 43 -18.08 55.71 -66.88
CA GLU A 43 -17.22 56.58 -67.69
C GLU A 43 -18.03 57.60 -68.50
N PRO A 44 -17.51 58.81 -68.74
CA PRO A 44 -18.13 59.75 -69.67
C PRO A 44 -17.97 59.25 -71.12
N LYS A 45 -18.97 59.51 -71.95
CA LYS A 45 -18.97 59.16 -73.37
C LYS A 45 -19.63 60.27 -74.18
N GLU A 46 -19.10 60.54 -75.37
CA GLU A 46 -19.72 61.43 -76.34
C GLU A 46 -20.31 60.59 -77.49
N GLU A 47 -21.58 60.81 -77.81
CA GLU A 47 -22.23 60.20 -78.98
C GLU A 47 -22.80 61.28 -79.92
N PRO A 48 -22.96 61.01 -81.23
CA PRO A 48 -23.31 62.03 -82.24
C PRO A 48 -24.62 62.81 -82.01
N ASN A 49 -25.43 62.45 -81.02
CA ASN A 49 -26.65 63.14 -80.60
C ASN A 49 -26.78 63.30 -79.06
N MET A 50 -25.76 62.90 -78.29
CA MET A 50 -25.74 62.94 -76.82
C MET A 50 -24.34 63.34 -76.36
N PRO A 51 -24.03 64.66 -76.34
CA PRO A 51 -22.69 65.13 -76.01
C PRO A 51 -22.30 64.86 -74.54
N TYR A 52 -23.28 64.70 -73.65
CA TYR A 52 -23.06 64.50 -72.21
C TYR A 52 -23.53 63.12 -71.76
N ALA A 53 -23.07 62.04 -72.42
CA ALA A 53 -23.49 60.68 -72.06
C ALA A 53 -22.61 60.06 -70.97
N ILE A 54 -23.18 59.17 -70.16
CA ILE A 54 -22.50 58.39 -69.12
C ILE A 54 -22.72 56.92 -69.46
N LYS A 55 -21.63 56.18 -69.62
CA LYS A 55 -21.63 54.75 -69.88
C LYS A 55 -21.40 54.01 -68.57
N ILE A 56 -22.29 53.09 -68.24
CA ILE A 56 -22.18 52.13 -67.14
C ILE A 56 -22.01 50.74 -67.74
N SER A 57 -20.92 50.07 -67.39
CA SER A 57 -20.61 48.71 -67.86
C SER A 57 -20.20 47.80 -66.72
N HIS A 58 -20.59 46.53 -66.80
CA HIS A 58 -20.20 45.47 -65.88
C HIS A 58 -19.96 44.20 -66.70
N GLU A 59 -19.06 43.32 -66.25
CA GLU A 59 -18.72 42.07 -66.96
C GLU A 59 -19.95 41.15 -67.13
N ASP A 60 -20.85 41.16 -66.14
CA ASP A 60 -22.10 40.40 -66.17
C ASP A 60 -23.25 41.06 -66.97
N PHE A 61 -23.07 42.29 -67.46
CA PHE A 61 -24.11 42.97 -68.25
C PHE A 61 -24.06 42.51 -69.71
N HIS A 62 -25.22 42.08 -70.23
CA HIS A 62 -25.39 41.80 -71.65
C HIS A 62 -25.60 43.12 -72.44
N GLY A 63 -24.58 43.99 -72.41
CA GLY A 63 -24.58 45.31 -73.05
C GLY A 63 -24.23 46.46 -72.10
N ASN A 64 -23.93 47.63 -72.67
CA ASN A 64 -23.62 48.84 -71.89
C ASN A 64 -24.88 49.65 -71.66
N ILE A 65 -25.04 50.18 -70.44
CA ILE A 65 -26.12 51.12 -70.12
C ILE A 65 -25.59 52.52 -70.40
N VAL A 66 -26.30 53.30 -71.20
CA VAL A 66 -25.93 54.67 -71.52
C VAL A 66 -27.01 55.61 -70.99
N LEU A 67 -26.61 56.55 -70.15
CA LEU A 67 -27.45 57.63 -69.63
C LEU A 67 -27.06 58.93 -70.34
N ALA A 68 -28.00 59.83 -70.54
CA ALA A 68 -27.72 61.16 -71.08
C ALA A 68 -28.01 62.21 -70.02
N ALA A 69 -27.09 63.15 -69.83
CA ALA A 69 -27.26 64.33 -68.99
C ALA A 69 -27.61 65.56 -69.85
N GLU A 70 -28.24 66.57 -69.25
CA GLU A 70 -28.64 67.79 -69.97
C GLU A 70 -27.49 68.79 -70.11
N SER A 71 -26.46 68.67 -69.26
CA SER A 71 -25.26 69.51 -69.28
C SER A 71 -24.01 68.74 -68.83
N GLU A 72 -22.84 69.28 -69.16
CA GLU A 72 -21.54 68.80 -68.66
C GLU A 72 -21.47 68.81 -67.14
N PHE A 73 -22.07 69.82 -66.50
CA PHE A 73 -22.11 69.93 -65.04
C PHE A 73 -22.91 68.77 -64.40
N GLU A 74 -24.10 68.48 -64.93
CA GLU A 74 -24.89 67.35 -64.46
C GLU A 74 -24.21 66.01 -64.74
N GLN A 75 -23.56 65.87 -65.90
CA GLN A 75 -22.80 64.67 -66.24
C GLN A 75 -21.71 64.39 -65.21
N ALA A 76 -20.91 65.40 -64.85
CA ALA A 76 -19.86 65.29 -63.86
C ALA A 76 -20.42 64.93 -62.47
N GLN A 77 -21.52 65.57 -62.05
CA GLN A 77 -22.16 65.30 -60.76
C GLN A 77 -22.70 63.86 -60.68
N TRP A 78 -23.40 63.39 -61.71
CA TRP A 78 -23.91 62.02 -61.76
C TRP A 78 -22.79 60.98 -61.85
N LEU A 79 -21.72 61.27 -62.59
CA LEU A 79 -20.55 60.40 -62.68
C LEU A 79 -19.94 60.17 -61.30
N GLU A 80 -19.71 61.23 -60.52
CA GLU A 80 -19.18 61.16 -59.17
C GLU A 80 -20.10 60.36 -58.23
N MET A 81 -21.40 60.67 -58.22
CA MET A 81 -22.36 59.97 -57.36
C MET A 81 -22.47 58.47 -57.67
N LEU A 82 -22.44 58.09 -58.95
CA LEU A 82 -22.49 56.69 -59.39
C LEU A 82 -21.22 55.93 -58.98
N GLN A 83 -20.05 56.54 -59.17
CA GLN A 83 -18.77 55.94 -58.79
C GLN A 83 -18.65 55.79 -57.27
N GLU A 84 -19.03 56.80 -56.49
CA GLU A 84 -18.94 56.75 -55.03
C GLU A 84 -19.89 55.69 -54.44
N SER A 85 -21.10 55.59 -55.02
CA SER A 85 -22.08 54.59 -54.63
C SER A 85 -21.59 53.16 -54.88
N GLY A 86 -20.89 52.89 -55.99
CA GLY A 86 -20.30 51.58 -56.26
C GLY A 86 -19.22 51.16 -55.25
N LYS A 87 -18.41 52.12 -54.77
CA LYS A 87 -17.36 51.85 -53.75
C LYS A 87 -17.94 51.41 -52.40
N VAL A 88 -19.10 51.94 -52.02
CA VAL A 88 -19.77 51.61 -50.73
C VAL A 88 -20.17 50.14 -50.68
N THR A 89 -20.71 49.57 -51.76
CA THR A 89 -21.07 48.14 -51.82
C THR A 89 -19.85 47.25 -51.64
N TRP A 90 -18.74 47.58 -52.30
CA TRP A 90 -17.52 46.78 -52.23
C TRP A 90 -16.92 46.79 -50.82
N LYS A 91 -16.89 47.96 -50.17
CA LYS A 91 -16.45 48.08 -48.76
C LYS A 91 -17.34 47.28 -47.82
N ASN A 92 -18.66 47.31 -48.00
CA ASN A 92 -19.59 46.54 -47.16
C ASN A 92 -19.43 45.03 -47.34
N ALA A 93 -19.21 44.56 -48.58
CA ALA A 93 -18.93 43.16 -48.85
C ALA A 93 -17.61 42.71 -48.19
N GLN A 94 -16.55 43.52 -48.30
CA GLN A 94 -15.26 43.26 -47.66
C GLN A 94 -15.38 43.19 -46.13
N LEU A 95 -16.15 44.10 -45.51
CA LEU A 95 -16.41 44.07 -44.07
C LEU A 95 -17.22 42.84 -43.65
N GLY A 96 -18.20 42.43 -44.46
CA GLY A 96 -18.99 41.22 -44.22
C GLY A 96 -18.12 39.95 -44.26
N GLU A 97 -17.26 39.83 -45.26
CA GLU A 97 -16.32 38.71 -45.40
C GLU A 97 -15.37 38.64 -44.19
N ALA A 98 -14.73 39.77 -43.85
CA ALA A 98 -13.82 39.83 -42.70
C ALA A 98 -14.50 39.49 -41.36
N MET A 99 -15.78 39.85 -41.22
CA MET A 99 -16.56 39.49 -40.04
C MET A 99 -16.88 37.99 -39.99
N ILE A 100 -17.24 37.39 -41.13
CA ILE A 100 -17.49 35.95 -41.24
C ILE A 100 -16.21 35.18 -40.92
N GLU A 101 -15.09 35.52 -41.55
CA GLU A 101 -13.78 34.92 -41.28
C GLU A 101 -13.40 35.01 -39.80
N SER A 102 -13.64 36.17 -39.16
CA SER A 102 -13.37 36.34 -37.74
C SER A 102 -14.27 35.46 -36.86
N LEU A 103 -15.55 35.30 -37.21
CA LEU A 103 -16.47 34.46 -36.44
C LEU A 103 -16.14 32.97 -36.61
N GLU A 104 -15.77 32.56 -37.83
CA GLU A 104 -15.32 31.19 -38.10
C GLU A 104 -14.03 30.86 -37.34
N ALA A 105 -13.06 31.78 -37.31
CA ALA A 105 -11.83 31.61 -36.55
C ALA A 105 -12.11 31.50 -35.04
N GLN A 106 -13.02 32.30 -34.49
CA GLN A 106 -13.43 32.22 -33.09
C GLN A 106 -14.16 30.90 -32.78
N GLY A 107 -15.08 30.45 -33.64
CA GLY A 107 -15.75 29.15 -33.50
C GLY A 107 -14.75 27.99 -33.58
N LEU A 108 -13.81 28.10 -34.53
CA LEU A 108 -12.51 27.46 -34.63
C LEU A 108 -11.85 27.20 -33.28
N GLN A 109 -11.45 28.30 -32.68
CA GLN A 109 -10.69 28.35 -31.45
C GLN A 109 -11.48 27.76 -30.27
N LEU A 110 -12.75 28.12 -30.13
CA LEU A 110 -13.60 27.63 -29.05
C LEU A 110 -13.80 26.10 -29.11
N ALA A 111 -13.94 25.55 -30.32
CA ALA A 111 -14.05 24.11 -30.51
C ALA A 111 -12.76 23.39 -30.10
N LYS A 112 -11.59 23.95 -30.43
CA LYS A 112 -10.28 23.42 -30.01
C LYS A 112 -10.13 23.47 -28.49
N GLU A 113 -10.38 24.61 -27.87
CA GLU A 113 -10.29 24.77 -26.41
C GLU A 113 -11.22 23.79 -25.69
N LYS A 114 -12.46 23.65 -26.16
CA LYS A 114 -13.41 22.66 -25.61
C LYS A 114 -12.85 21.24 -25.70
N GLN A 115 -12.24 20.86 -26.83
CA GLN A 115 -11.66 19.53 -26.98
C GLN A 115 -10.48 19.33 -26.01
N GLU A 116 -9.57 20.30 -25.91
CA GLU A 116 -8.43 20.24 -24.98
C GLU A 116 -8.88 20.11 -23.52
N TYR A 117 -9.95 20.80 -23.11
CA TYR A 117 -10.52 20.63 -21.78
C TYR A 117 -11.11 19.23 -21.56
N LEU A 118 -11.80 18.68 -22.56
CA LEU A 118 -12.33 17.32 -22.48
C LEU A 118 -11.22 16.28 -22.37
N ASP A 119 -10.15 16.43 -23.16
CA ASP A 119 -9.02 15.51 -23.14
C ASP A 119 -8.32 15.52 -21.77
N LYS A 120 -8.11 16.70 -21.18
CA LYS A 120 -7.57 16.83 -19.81
C LYS A 120 -8.45 16.17 -18.75
N LEU A 121 -9.77 16.39 -18.82
CA LEU A 121 -10.71 15.77 -17.89
C LEU A 121 -10.71 14.24 -18.02
N MET A 122 -10.55 13.72 -19.23
CA MET A 122 -10.40 12.28 -19.45
C MET A 122 -9.11 11.75 -18.82
N GLU A 123 -7.98 12.42 -19.04
CA GLU A 123 -6.68 12.06 -18.44
C GLU A 123 -6.76 12.04 -16.90
N GLU A 124 -7.29 13.11 -16.28
CA GLU A 124 -7.49 13.16 -14.82
C GLU A 124 -8.42 12.04 -14.32
N THR A 125 -9.46 11.71 -15.09
CA THR A 125 -10.39 10.61 -14.72
C THR A 125 -9.70 9.25 -14.77
N GLU A 126 -8.86 9.02 -15.78
CA GLU A 126 -8.07 7.79 -15.91
C GLU A 126 -7.06 7.66 -14.77
N GLU A 127 -6.33 8.73 -14.43
CA GLU A 127 -5.41 8.76 -13.30
C GLU A 127 -6.11 8.48 -11.96
N LEU A 128 -7.27 9.08 -11.73
CA LEU A 128 -8.07 8.82 -10.53
C LEU A 128 -8.57 7.36 -10.46
N CYS A 129 -8.92 6.75 -11.59
CA CYS A 129 -9.29 5.34 -11.64
C CYS A 129 -8.10 4.45 -11.26
N LEU A 130 -6.92 4.70 -11.82
CA LEU A 130 -5.71 3.95 -11.49
C LEU A 130 -5.33 4.10 -10.01
N GLN A 131 -5.39 5.31 -9.46
CA GLN A 131 -5.14 5.56 -8.03
C GLN A 131 -6.13 4.80 -7.14
N ARG A 132 -7.40 4.75 -7.54
CA ARG A 132 -8.42 4.00 -6.80
C ARG A 132 -8.14 2.49 -6.85
N GLU A 133 -7.79 1.95 -8.01
CA GLU A 133 -7.42 0.53 -8.14
C GLU A 133 -6.22 0.17 -7.26
N GLN A 134 -5.16 0.98 -7.30
CA GLN A 134 -3.99 0.81 -6.43
C GLN A 134 -4.35 0.86 -4.94
N LYS A 135 -5.24 1.77 -4.55
CA LYS A 135 -5.73 1.86 -3.16
C LYS A 135 -6.51 0.61 -2.76
N GLU A 136 -7.39 0.11 -3.63
CA GLU A 136 -8.15 -1.13 -3.37
C GLU A 136 -7.22 -2.35 -3.26
N GLU A 137 -6.16 -2.43 -4.08
CA GLU A 137 -5.14 -3.47 -3.97
C GLU A 137 -4.35 -3.40 -2.66
N LEU A 138 -3.95 -2.18 -2.24
CA LEU A 138 -3.27 -1.96 -0.96
C LEU A 138 -4.16 -2.34 0.24
N GLU A 139 -5.45 -2.01 0.18
CA GLU A 139 -6.41 -2.40 1.23
C GLU A 139 -6.56 -3.93 1.31
N ARG A 140 -6.62 -4.63 0.16
CA ARG A 140 -6.63 -6.10 0.13
C ARG A 140 -5.34 -6.69 0.71
N LEU A 141 -4.19 -6.17 0.33
CA LEU A 141 -2.90 -6.64 0.85
C LEU A 141 -2.80 -6.41 2.36
N ASN A 142 -3.27 -5.25 2.86
CA ASN A 142 -3.28 -4.96 4.29
C ASN A 142 -4.16 -5.95 5.07
N GLN A 143 -5.33 -6.33 4.54
CA GLN A 143 -6.18 -7.35 5.17
C GLN A 143 -5.48 -8.72 5.28
N VAL A 144 -4.77 -9.14 4.22
CA VAL A 144 -4.01 -10.40 4.23
C VAL A 144 -2.89 -10.34 5.28
N LEU A 145 -2.13 -9.23 5.31
CA LEU A 145 -1.06 -9.03 6.28
C LEU A 145 -1.56 -9.00 7.73
N GLU A 146 -2.70 -8.38 7.99
CA GLU A 146 -3.33 -8.39 9.32
C GLU A 146 -3.76 -9.81 9.74
N ALA A 147 -4.30 -10.60 8.81
CA ALA A 147 -4.67 -11.98 9.05
C ALA A 147 -3.45 -12.87 9.34
N GLU A 148 -2.39 -12.76 8.54
CA GLU A 148 -1.13 -13.49 8.76
C GLU A 148 -0.49 -13.09 10.11
N LYS A 149 -0.47 -11.79 10.44
CA LYS A 149 0.00 -11.31 11.73
C LYS A 149 -0.76 -11.95 12.88
N HIS A 150 -2.10 -12.02 12.80
CA HIS A 150 -2.91 -12.67 13.82
C HIS A 150 -2.54 -14.14 13.98
N GLN A 151 -2.38 -14.88 12.87
CA GLN A 151 -1.95 -16.29 12.90
C GLN A 151 -0.58 -16.46 13.57
N PHE A 152 0.40 -15.61 13.24
CA PHE A 152 1.71 -15.63 13.91
C PHE A 152 1.60 -15.35 15.42
N GLU A 153 0.78 -14.39 15.82
CA GLU A 153 0.55 -14.08 17.23
C GLU A 153 -0.10 -15.25 17.99
N GLU A 154 -0.99 -16.01 17.34
CA GLU A 154 -1.58 -17.23 17.90
C GLU A 154 -0.54 -18.33 18.09
N VAL A 155 0.24 -18.65 17.05
CA VAL A 155 1.30 -19.67 17.13
C VAL A 155 2.32 -19.32 18.20
N VAL A 156 2.75 -18.06 18.29
CA VAL A 156 3.67 -17.60 19.35
C VAL A 156 3.06 -17.77 20.74
N ARG A 157 1.76 -17.55 20.90
CA ARG A 157 1.06 -17.74 22.17
C ARG A 157 1.01 -19.22 22.56
N GLU A 158 0.72 -20.10 21.62
CA GLU A 158 0.70 -21.55 21.83
C GLU A 158 2.07 -22.08 22.22
N LEU A 159 3.12 -21.72 21.46
CA LEU A 159 4.50 -22.12 21.76
C LEU A 159 4.96 -21.66 23.15
N ARG A 160 4.52 -20.48 23.62
CA ARG A 160 4.81 -20.00 24.98
C ARG A 160 4.12 -20.84 26.05
N LEU A 161 2.87 -21.25 25.81
CA LEU A 161 2.15 -22.12 26.73
C LEU A 161 2.80 -23.49 26.82
N GLU A 162 3.21 -24.06 25.68
CA GLU A 162 3.94 -25.34 25.62
C GLU A 162 5.29 -25.25 26.34
N GLN A 163 6.06 -24.17 26.12
CA GLN A 163 7.32 -23.94 26.82
C GLN A 163 7.14 -23.93 28.34
N GLU A 164 6.11 -23.22 28.83
CA GLU A 164 5.83 -23.13 30.27
C GLU A 164 5.33 -24.48 30.85
N GLN A 165 4.63 -25.27 30.04
CA GLN A 165 4.25 -26.63 30.42
C GLN A 165 5.47 -27.55 30.53
N ILE A 166 6.33 -27.58 29.51
CA ILE A 166 7.56 -28.39 29.51
C ILE A 166 8.46 -27.99 30.68
N ARG A 167 8.55 -26.70 31.00
CA ARG A 167 9.28 -26.21 32.16
C ARG A 167 8.74 -26.79 33.47
N ARG A 168 7.41 -26.79 33.66
CA ARG A 168 6.77 -27.38 34.84
C ARG A 168 7.01 -28.89 34.92
N GLU A 169 6.92 -29.60 33.80
CA GLU A 169 7.21 -31.04 33.72
C GLU A 169 8.68 -31.34 34.08
N LEU A 170 9.63 -30.55 33.57
CA LEU A 170 11.05 -30.63 33.94
C LEU A 170 11.27 -30.45 35.45
N GLU A 171 10.61 -29.46 36.05
CA GLU A 171 10.71 -29.21 37.49
C GLU A 171 10.17 -30.40 38.32
N LEU A 172 9.09 -31.04 37.87
CA LEU A 172 8.54 -32.24 38.52
C LEU A 172 9.46 -33.45 38.36
N THR A 173 10.04 -33.65 37.18
CA THR A 173 11.00 -34.72 36.89
C THR A 173 12.27 -34.55 37.73
N ALA A 174 12.79 -33.31 37.85
CA ALA A 174 13.96 -33.01 38.69
C ALA A 174 13.70 -33.30 40.18
N ARG A 175 12.50 -32.98 40.69
CA ARG A 175 12.11 -33.32 42.07
C ARG A 175 12.02 -34.84 42.27
N SER A 176 11.49 -35.56 41.28
CA SER A 176 11.36 -37.02 41.31
C SER A 176 12.72 -37.71 41.31
N LEU A 177 13.65 -37.27 40.46
CA LEU A 177 15.04 -37.75 40.45
C LEU A 177 15.72 -37.56 41.80
N LYS A 178 15.54 -36.38 42.42
CA LYS A 178 16.11 -36.11 43.74
C LYS A 178 15.60 -37.09 44.80
N GLY A 179 14.31 -37.41 44.78
CA GLY A 179 13.72 -38.41 45.68
C GLY A 179 14.30 -39.82 45.47
N VAL A 180 14.45 -40.24 44.21
CA VAL A 180 15.05 -41.55 43.88
C VAL A 180 16.53 -41.63 44.30
N GLU A 181 17.29 -40.54 44.12
CA GLU A 181 18.68 -40.44 44.58
C GLU A 181 18.80 -40.55 46.11
N GLU A 182 17.87 -39.94 46.85
CA GLU A 182 17.78 -40.04 48.31
C GLU A 182 17.46 -41.48 48.75
N GLU A 183 16.43 -42.12 48.19
CA GLU A 183 16.09 -43.53 48.45
C GLU A 183 17.28 -44.47 48.17
N LYS A 184 18.03 -44.22 47.09
CA LYS A 184 19.22 -45.00 46.72
C LYS A 184 20.37 -44.81 47.70
N LYS A 185 20.51 -43.63 48.32
CA LYS A 185 21.49 -43.39 49.39
C LYS A 185 21.11 -44.15 50.66
N GLU A 186 19.83 -44.10 51.04
CA GLU A 186 19.30 -44.85 52.19
C GLU A 186 19.48 -46.36 52.00
N LEU A 187 19.11 -46.91 50.84
CA LEU A 187 19.30 -48.32 50.52
C LEU A 187 20.78 -48.73 50.57
N ARG A 188 21.68 -47.91 50.02
CA ARG A 188 23.13 -48.17 50.11
C ARG A 188 23.61 -48.23 51.55
N SER A 189 23.17 -47.28 52.40
CA SER A 189 23.54 -47.27 53.81
C SER A 189 23.00 -48.48 54.57
N LEU A 190 21.76 -48.91 54.28
CA LEU A 190 21.14 -50.09 54.87
C LEU A 190 21.89 -51.36 54.45
N THR A 191 22.16 -51.54 53.15
CA THR A 191 22.94 -52.68 52.64
C THR A 191 24.33 -52.74 53.26
N GLN A 192 25.00 -51.59 53.44
CA GLN A 192 26.30 -51.53 54.14
C GLN A 192 26.19 -51.94 55.61
N SER A 193 25.17 -51.49 56.33
CA SER A 193 24.93 -51.89 57.72
C SER A 193 24.64 -53.39 57.85
N LEU A 194 23.78 -53.93 56.97
CA LEU A 194 23.46 -55.37 56.96
C LEU A 194 24.70 -56.20 56.63
N GLN A 195 25.53 -55.76 55.69
CA GLN A 195 26.80 -56.39 55.36
C GLN A 195 27.76 -56.42 56.55
N LYS A 196 27.91 -55.30 57.26
CA LYS A 196 28.76 -55.22 58.46
C LYS A 196 28.26 -56.14 59.57
N ASN A 197 26.95 -56.18 59.82
CA ASN A 197 26.36 -57.07 60.82
C ASN A 197 26.58 -58.55 60.47
N LEU A 198 26.49 -58.92 59.18
CA LEU A 198 26.80 -60.26 58.70
C LEU A 198 28.27 -60.63 58.92
N GLU A 199 29.19 -59.69 58.67
CA GLU A 199 30.63 -59.88 58.91
C GLU A 199 30.91 -60.08 60.40
N GLU A 200 30.34 -59.25 61.28
CA GLU A 200 30.46 -59.38 62.73
C GLU A 200 29.91 -60.73 63.24
N LEU A 201 28.71 -61.13 62.80
CA LEU A 201 28.14 -62.44 63.15
C LEU A 201 28.95 -63.61 62.60
N SER A 202 29.55 -63.46 61.41
CA SER A 202 30.42 -64.50 60.85
C SER A 202 31.69 -64.69 61.68
N LEU A 203 32.25 -63.60 62.21
CA LEU A 203 33.40 -63.64 63.12
C LEU A 203 33.01 -64.26 64.46
N GLU A 204 31.86 -63.89 65.02
CA GLU A 204 31.35 -64.47 66.27
C GLU A 204 31.06 -65.97 66.11
N LYS A 205 30.51 -66.38 64.96
CA LYS A 205 30.36 -67.80 64.59
C LYS A 205 31.72 -68.51 64.55
N GLN A 206 32.72 -67.92 63.89
CA GLN A 206 34.07 -68.49 63.79
C GLN A 206 34.69 -68.69 65.19
N GLN A 207 34.60 -67.67 66.05
CA GLN A 207 35.09 -67.72 67.43
C GLN A 207 34.37 -68.78 68.27
N MET A 208 33.05 -68.94 68.12
CA MET A 208 32.31 -70.01 68.81
C MET A 208 32.64 -71.41 68.31
N LEU A 209 32.92 -71.57 67.01
CA LEU A 209 33.39 -72.85 66.46
C LEU A 209 34.77 -73.21 67.01
N GLU A 210 35.69 -72.26 67.08
CA GLU A 210 37.01 -72.45 67.70
C GLU A 210 36.90 -72.84 69.18
N MET A 211 36.03 -72.18 69.96
CA MET A 211 35.77 -72.56 71.34
C MET A 211 35.13 -73.95 71.49
N LEU A 212 34.30 -74.37 70.53
CA LEU A 212 33.73 -75.73 70.51
C LEU A 212 34.82 -76.78 70.19
N GLU A 213 35.69 -76.49 69.23
CA GLU A 213 36.81 -77.36 68.83
C GLU A 213 37.87 -77.49 69.94
N GLU A 214 38.17 -76.40 70.66
CA GLU A 214 39.01 -76.41 71.86
C GLU A 214 38.38 -77.22 73.01
N ASN A 215 37.07 -77.07 73.23
CA ASN A 215 36.36 -77.86 74.25
C ASN A 215 36.32 -79.35 73.89
N GLU A 216 36.15 -79.71 72.61
CA GLU A 216 36.22 -81.11 72.15
C GLU A 216 37.64 -81.68 72.23
N SER A 217 38.67 -80.87 71.96
CA SER A 217 40.09 -81.26 72.01
C SER A 217 40.63 -81.46 73.43
N GLN A 218 39.97 -80.88 74.45
CA GLN A 218 40.34 -81.04 75.86
C GLN A 218 39.61 -82.20 76.58
N LEU A 219 38.85 -83.06 75.88
CA LEU A 219 38.20 -84.24 76.48
C LEU A 219 39.09 -85.52 76.45
N PRO A 220 39.38 -86.14 77.62
CA PRO A 220 39.69 -87.57 77.75
C PRO A 220 38.40 -88.43 77.80
N PRO A 221 38.45 -89.78 77.66
CA PRO A 221 37.26 -90.65 77.58
C PRO A 221 36.42 -90.66 78.88
N PRO A 222 35.13 -91.07 78.81
CA PRO A 222 34.07 -90.47 79.62
C PRO A 222 34.04 -91.05 81.03
N THR A 223 34.13 -90.18 82.03
CA THR A 223 33.73 -90.52 83.39
C THR A 223 32.99 -89.34 84.03
N SER A 224 31.68 -89.51 84.23
CA SER A 224 30.70 -88.62 84.88
C SER A 224 29.99 -87.56 83.98
N PRO A 225 28.67 -87.73 83.73
CA PRO A 225 27.84 -86.76 83.01
C PRO A 225 27.06 -85.90 84.02
N SER A 226 27.20 -84.58 84.00
CA SER A 226 26.12 -83.69 84.49
C SER A 226 26.42 -82.19 84.42
N LYS A 227 27.69 -81.74 84.36
CA LYS A 227 27.99 -80.30 84.30
C LYS A 227 28.67 -79.84 83.00
N GLU A 228 29.52 -80.65 82.40
CA GLU A 228 30.29 -80.28 81.20
C GLU A 228 29.50 -80.43 79.88
N GLN A 229 28.50 -81.32 79.84
CA GLN A 229 27.58 -81.41 78.69
C GLN A 229 26.63 -80.20 78.60
N SER A 230 26.38 -79.49 79.71
CA SER A 230 25.48 -78.33 79.74
C SER A 230 26.11 -77.08 79.11
N SER A 231 27.44 -76.91 79.19
CA SER A 231 28.15 -75.77 78.58
C SER A 231 28.30 -75.93 77.07
N VAL A 232 28.65 -77.14 76.60
CA VAL A 232 28.73 -77.48 75.17
C VAL A 232 27.38 -77.37 74.48
N TRP A 233 26.31 -77.85 75.14
CA TRP A 233 24.94 -77.69 74.63
C TRP A 233 24.51 -76.22 74.53
N GLY A 234 24.87 -75.38 75.51
CA GLY A 234 24.62 -73.93 75.48
C GLY A 234 25.32 -73.21 74.32
N LEU A 235 26.55 -73.60 74.00
CA LEU A 235 27.30 -73.10 72.84
C LEU A 235 26.65 -73.55 71.52
N HIS A 236 26.21 -74.81 71.40
CA HIS A 236 25.48 -75.27 70.22
C HIS A 236 24.13 -74.55 70.02
N CYS A 237 23.39 -74.27 71.08
CA CYS A 237 22.16 -73.46 70.99
C CYS A 237 22.45 -72.02 70.54
N SER A 238 23.54 -71.42 71.04
CA SER A 238 23.95 -70.07 70.67
C SER A 238 24.42 -70.00 69.21
N LEU A 239 25.20 -71.00 68.76
CA LEU A 239 25.62 -71.14 67.36
C LEU A 239 24.42 -71.24 66.42
N ARG A 240 23.42 -72.07 66.77
CA ARG A 240 22.18 -72.19 65.98
C ARG A 240 21.43 -70.86 65.89
N GLN A 241 21.36 -70.11 67.00
CA GLN A 241 20.73 -68.78 67.01
C GLN A 241 21.49 -67.77 66.13
N ILE A 242 22.83 -67.82 66.11
CA ILE A 242 23.63 -66.98 65.20
C ILE A 242 23.36 -67.36 63.75
N GLU A 243 23.31 -68.64 63.42
CA GLU A 243 23.02 -69.11 62.07
C GLU A 243 21.62 -68.68 61.59
N GLU A 244 20.60 -68.82 62.45
CA GLU A 244 19.25 -68.34 62.16
C GLU A 244 19.20 -66.83 61.93
N LYS A 245 19.87 -66.03 62.78
CA LYS A 245 19.96 -64.57 62.61
C LYS A 245 20.73 -64.18 61.35
N MET A 246 21.83 -64.85 61.04
CA MET A 246 22.62 -64.62 59.84
C MET A 246 21.79 -64.91 58.58
N GLN A 247 20.96 -65.96 58.62
CA GLN A 247 20.07 -66.31 57.52
C GLN A 247 18.94 -65.28 57.32
N GLN A 248 18.35 -64.78 58.41
CA GLN A 248 17.38 -63.68 58.36
C GLN A 248 17.99 -62.39 57.76
N LEU A 249 19.20 -62.02 58.19
CA LEU A 249 19.90 -60.84 57.67
C LEU A 249 20.31 -60.98 56.20
N LEU A 250 20.65 -62.20 55.75
CA LEU A 250 20.92 -62.50 54.33
C LEU A 250 19.66 -62.30 53.48
N GLU A 251 18.50 -62.76 53.95
CA GLU A 251 17.23 -62.54 53.25
C GLU A 251 16.87 -61.05 53.18
N GLU A 252 17.05 -60.31 54.27
CA GLU A 252 16.80 -58.87 54.33
C GLU A 252 17.74 -58.10 53.39
N LYS A 253 19.02 -58.46 53.35
CA LYS A 253 20.00 -57.89 52.41
C LYS A 253 19.58 -58.13 50.97
N LEU A 254 19.15 -59.34 50.63
CA LEU A 254 18.75 -59.70 49.26
C LEU A 254 17.48 -58.96 48.83
N LEU A 255 16.55 -58.70 49.77
CA LEU A 255 15.38 -57.86 49.54
C LEU A 255 15.76 -56.39 49.32
N ALA A 256 16.71 -55.86 50.11
CA ALA A 256 17.23 -54.49 49.94
C ALA A 256 17.95 -54.32 48.59
N GLU A 257 18.76 -55.30 48.16
CA GLU A 257 19.43 -55.31 46.86
C GLU A 257 18.43 -55.35 45.69
N LYS A 258 17.39 -56.20 45.78
CA LYS A 258 16.30 -56.20 44.79
C LYS A 258 15.63 -54.83 44.69
N ARG A 259 15.30 -54.21 45.83
CA ARG A 259 14.72 -52.85 45.86
C ARG A 259 15.68 -51.81 45.26
N GLY A 260 16.98 -51.93 45.50
CA GLY A 260 18.01 -51.09 44.88
C GLY A 260 18.07 -51.24 43.35
N SER A 261 17.91 -52.46 42.83
CA SER A 261 17.86 -52.70 41.38
C SER A 261 16.65 -52.03 40.72
N TYR A 262 15.46 -52.14 41.33
CA TYR A 262 14.25 -51.47 40.85
C TYR A 262 14.36 -49.94 40.91
N SER A 263 14.91 -49.40 42.00
CA SER A 263 15.20 -47.96 42.13
C SER A 263 16.16 -47.48 41.04
N GLY A 264 17.22 -48.25 40.74
CA GLY A 264 18.16 -47.93 39.67
C GLY A 264 17.59 -48.04 38.25
N ALA A 265 16.58 -48.88 38.01
CA ALA A 265 15.83 -48.86 36.75
C ALA A 265 15.01 -47.57 36.63
N ARG A 266 14.25 -47.21 37.68
CA ARG A 266 13.45 -45.99 37.74
C ARG A 266 14.29 -44.72 37.58
N ASP A 267 15.47 -44.66 38.19
CA ASP A 267 16.45 -43.56 38.07
C ASP A 267 16.86 -43.32 36.60
N ARG A 268 17.07 -44.41 35.84
CA ARG A 268 17.42 -44.34 34.41
C ARG A 268 16.26 -43.86 33.55
N ASP A 269 15.05 -44.35 33.81
CA ASP A 269 13.86 -43.96 33.03
C ASP A 269 13.56 -42.47 33.23
N VAL A 270 13.51 -42.00 34.49
CA VAL A 270 13.27 -40.59 34.81
C VAL A 270 14.43 -39.70 34.32
N GLY A 271 15.66 -40.22 34.30
CA GLY A 271 16.82 -39.52 33.73
C GLY A 271 16.71 -39.32 32.22
N GLN A 272 16.22 -40.32 31.49
CA GLN A 272 15.96 -40.21 30.05
C GLN A 272 14.88 -39.17 29.76
N ASP A 273 13.77 -39.20 30.51
CA ASP A 273 12.70 -38.20 30.37
C ASP A 273 13.23 -36.78 30.59
N ALA A 274 14.05 -36.56 31.63
CA ALA A 274 14.67 -35.26 31.89
C ALA A 274 15.53 -34.77 30.72
N THR A 275 16.34 -35.65 30.10
CA THR A 275 17.15 -35.27 28.94
C THR A 275 16.30 -34.96 27.71
N CYS A 276 15.21 -35.71 27.49
CA CYS A 276 14.27 -35.48 26.39
C CYS A 276 13.61 -34.11 26.51
N TYR A 277 13.01 -33.82 27.66
CA TYR A 277 12.39 -32.52 27.92
C TYR A 277 13.37 -31.36 27.87
N SER A 278 14.61 -31.54 28.35
CA SER A 278 15.64 -30.50 28.26
C SER A 278 15.99 -30.18 26.81
N SER A 279 16.09 -31.21 25.96
CA SER A 279 16.38 -31.02 24.53
C SER A 279 15.23 -30.31 23.81
N GLN A 280 13.98 -30.66 24.14
CA GLN A 280 12.78 -30.02 23.60
C GLN A 280 12.66 -28.56 24.04
N SER A 281 12.90 -28.27 25.33
CA SER A 281 12.89 -26.91 25.86
C SER A 281 13.94 -26.02 25.18
N GLN A 282 15.14 -26.55 24.96
CA GLN A 282 16.21 -25.83 24.27
C GLN A 282 15.86 -25.56 22.80
N ALA A 283 15.30 -26.54 22.08
CA ALA A 283 14.85 -26.36 20.71
C ALA A 283 13.77 -25.28 20.58
N LEU A 284 12.77 -25.29 21.47
CA LEU A 284 11.71 -24.27 21.52
C LEU A 284 12.28 -22.88 21.85
N GLN A 285 13.22 -22.80 22.80
CA GLN A 285 13.87 -21.55 23.16
C GLN A 285 14.65 -20.94 22.00
N ASN A 286 15.37 -21.78 21.24
CA ASN A 286 16.09 -21.34 20.03
C ASN A 286 15.10 -20.81 18.99
N SER A 287 14.04 -21.55 18.68
CA SER A 287 13.02 -21.13 17.71
C SER A 287 12.32 -19.82 18.12
N LEU A 288 11.97 -19.65 19.40
CA LEU A 288 11.41 -18.39 19.91
C LEU A 288 12.40 -17.22 19.80
N SER A 289 13.70 -17.47 20.01
CA SER A 289 14.73 -16.43 19.89
C SER A 289 14.93 -15.99 18.44
N GLU A 290 14.89 -16.92 17.48
CA GLU A 290 14.98 -16.65 16.04
C GLU A 290 13.75 -15.85 15.58
N LEU A 291 12.53 -16.32 15.88
CA LEU A 291 11.29 -15.59 15.55
C LEU A 291 11.25 -14.19 16.16
N THR A 292 11.78 -14.02 17.37
CA THR A 292 11.86 -12.70 18.01
C THR A 292 12.85 -11.78 17.28
N ALA A 293 13.99 -12.30 16.84
CA ALA A 293 14.97 -11.54 16.08
C ALA A 293 14.43 -11.13 14.69
N GLU A 294 13.77 -12.06 13.98
CA GLU A 294 13.11 -11.81 12.70
C GLU A 294 12.02 -10.74 12.83
N LYS A 295 11.14 -10.87 13.84
CA LYS A 295 10.13 -9.86 14.15
C LYS A 295 10.75 -8.48 14.36
N GLN A 296 11.79 -8.37 15.18
CA GLN A 296 12.44 -7.09 15.45
C GLN A 296 13.10 -6.50 14.20
N GLN A 297 13.63 -7.34 13.31
CA GLN A 297 14.18 -6.89 12.03
C GLN A 297 13.07 -6.34 11.13
N ALA A 298 11.97 -7.08 10.95
CA ALA A 298 10.83 -6.64 10.17
C ALA A 298 10.21 -5.34 10.72
N GLU A 299 10.11 -5.18 12.04
CA GLU A 299 9.64 -3.92 12.66
C GLU A 299 10.58 -2.73 12.39
N ARG A 300 11.89 -2.96 12.35
CA ARG A 300 12.86 -1.90 12.00
C ARG A 300 12.72 -1.49 10.53
N ASP A 301 12.60 -2.46 9.64
CA ASP A 301 12.47 -2.22 8.20
C ASP A 301 11.16 -1.51 7.89
N LEU A 302 10.04 -1.96 8.48
CA LEU A 302 8.75 -1.29 8.37
C LEU A 302 8.81 0.15 8.89
N LYS A 303 9.47 0.40 10.02
CA LYS A 303 9.62 1.76 10.56
C LYS A 303 10.46 2.66 9.65
N ALA A 304 11.49 2.12 9.00
CA ALA A 304 12.28 2.85 8.02
C ALA A 304 11.43 3.22 6.79
N GLU A 305 10.66 2.26 6.27
CA GLU A 305 9.76 2.47 5.13
C GLU A 305 8.67 3.50 5.45
N VAL A 306 8.02 3.40 6.61
CA VAL A 306 7.03 4.40 7.07
C VAL A 306 7.65 5.79 7.15
N LYS A 307 8.89 5.92 7.62
CA LYS A 307 9.56 7.22 7.68
C LYS A 307 9.82 7.80 6.29
N VAL A 308 10.30 6.97 5.35
CA VAL A 308 10.50 7.39 3.95
C VAL A 308 9.17 7.82 3.33
N ARG A 309 8.10 7.05 3.55
CA ARG A 309 6.76 7.39 3.08
C ARG A 309 6.27 8.72 3.67
N MET A 310 6.43 8.95 4.97
CA MET A 310 6.06 10.22 5.59
C MET A 310 6.84 11.40 5.02
N ASP A 311 8.15 11.24 4.76
CA ASP A 311 8.97 12.28 4.14
C ASP A 311 8.53 12.58 2.70
N LEU A 312 8.12 11.56 1.94
CA LEU A 312 7.56 11.70 0.59
C LEU A 312 6.18 12.38 0.61
N GLU A 313 5.27 11.96 1.50
CA GLU A 313 3.95 12.59 1.68
C GLU A 313 4.08 14.07 2.07
N LYS A 314 5.09 14.40 2.89
CA LYS A 314 5.39 15.79 3.22
C LYS A 314 5.84 16.59 2.00
N ARG A 315 6.77 16.06 1.20
CA ARG A 315 7.23 16.74 -0.04
C ARG A 315 6.10 16.90 -1.05
N LEU A 316 5.24 15.89 -1.18
CA LEU A 316 4.06 15.95 -2.04
C LEU A 316 3.15 17.10 -1.62
N ARG A 317 2.85 17.22 -0.32
CA ARG A 317 2.04 18.32 0.21
C ARG A 317 2.67 19.69 -0.03
N GLU A 318 3.98 19.82 0.19
CA GLU A 318 4.69 21.07 -0.08
C GLU A 318 4.62 21.45 -1.58
N ALA A 319 4.68 20.46 -2.48
CA ALA A 319 4.51 20.66 -3.92
C ALA A 319 3.05 21.04 -4.28
N GLU A 320 2.05 20.38 -3.69
CA GLU A 320 0.63 20.73 -3.88
C GLU A 320 0.33 22.16 -3.41
N GLU A 321 0.85 22.57 -2.25
CA GLU A 321 0.71 23.94 -1.73
C GLU A 321 1.40 24.96 -2.64
N ALA A 322 2.59 24.66 -3.17
CA ALA A 322 3.30 25.50 -4.12
C ALA A 322 2.53 25.66 -5.44
N LEU A 323 1.96 24.58 -5.98
CA LEU A 323 1.10 24.62 -7.17
C LEU A 323 -0.15 25.46 -6.93
N GLN A 324 -0.82 25.29 -5.79
CA GLN A 324 -2.01 26.08 -5.45
C GLN A 324 -1.69 27.57 -5.27
N SER A 325 -0.54 27.90 -4.66
CA SER A 325 -0.04 29.28 -4.54
C SER A 325 0.24 29.90 -5.90
N LEU A 326 0.86 29.14 -6.81
CA LEU A 326 1.11 29.54 -8.20
C LEU A 326 -0.19 29.80 -8.97
N GLU A 327 -1.16 28.90 -8.87
CA GLU A 327 -2.47 29.05 -9.49
C GLU A 327 -3.18 30.32 -9.02
N GLN A 328 -3.21 30.57 -7.71
CA GLN A 328 -3.78 31.79 -7.12
C GLN A 328 -3.04 33.06 -7.58
N GLY A 329 -1.71 32.98 -7.68
CA GLY A 329 -0.88 34.08 -8.16
C GLY A 329 -1.16 34.43 -9.63
N LEU A 330 -1.28 33.41 -10.47
CA LEU A 330 -1.60 33.54 -11.90
C LEU A 330 -3.02 34.07 -12.14
N ASN A 331 -3.98 33.67 -11.32
CA ASN A 331 -5.38 34.12 -11.41
C ASN A 331 -5.61 35.53 -10.84
N SER A 332 -4.65 36.12 -10.13
CA SER A 332 -4.80 37.46 -9.54
C SER A 332 -4.53 38.58 -10.56
N LEU A 333 -5.47 39.53 -10.68
CA LEU A 333 -5.36 40.71 -11.57
C LEU A 333 -4.28 41.71 -11.14
N ASP A 334 -3.99 41.80 -9.84
CA ASP A 334 -2.96 42.67 -9.28
C ASP A 334 -1.61 41.94 -9.13
N ARG A 335 -0.78 42.06 -10.17
CA ARG A 335 0.61 41.60 -10.17
C ARG A 335 1.52 42.65 -9.55
N ASN A 336 2.14 42.30 -8.42
CA ASN A 336 3.17 43.10 -7.77
C ASN A 336 4.48 42.30 -7.72
N LYS A 337 5.64 42.98 -7.67
CA LYS A 337 6.97 42.36 -7.65
C LYS A 337 7.12 41.28 -6.58
N GLU A 338 6.56 41.52 -5.40
CA GLU A 338 6.58 40.58 -4.28
C GLU A 338 5.84 39.26 -4.59
N LYS A 339 4.72 39.33 -5.32
CA LYS A 339 4.01 38.12 -5.78
C LYS A 339 4.77 37.38 -6.88
N GLU A 340 5.45 38.10 -7.79
CA GLU A 340 6.31 37.48 -8.80
C GLU A 340 7.51 36.76 -8.18
N GLU A 341 8.12 37.33 -7.14
CA GLU A 341 9.20 36.65 -6.42
C GLU A 341 8.69 35.42 -5.66
N LYS A 342 7.49 35.50 -5.06
CA LYS A 342 6.86 34.36 -4.41
C LYS A 342 6.54 33.23 -5.41
N MET A 343 5.97 33.55 -6.56
CA MET A 343 5.73 32.57 -7.63
C MET A 343 7.04 31.93 -8.14
N LYS A 344 8.14 32.70 -8.25
CA LYS A 344 9.46 32.15 -8.62
C LYS A 344 9.99 31.18 -7.57
N ALA A 345 9.80 31.48 -6.29
CA ALA A 345 10.17 30.58 -5.19
C ALA A 345 9.33 29.30 -5.22
N ASP A 346 8.02 29.41 -5.45
CA ASP A 346 7.12 28.26 -5.58
C ASP A 346 7.52 27.36 -6.78
N VAL A 347 7.89 27.94 -7.93
CA VAL A 347 8.44 27.19 -9.08
C VAL A 347 9.75 26.47 -8.73
N SER A 348 10.58 27.06 -7.87
CA SER A 348 11.82 26.42 -7.42
C SER A 348 11.60 25.26 -6.46
N ASN A 349 10.52 25.29 -5.67
CA ASN A 349 10.14 24.20 -4.76
C ASN A 349 9.52 22.99 -5.49
N LEU A 350 9.08 23.18 -6.74
CA LEU A 350 8.53 22.12 -7.60
C LEU A 350 9.60 21.37 -8.43
N ARG A 351 10.86 21.80 -8.37
CA ARG A 351 12.00 21.12 -8.98
C ARG A 351 12.73 20.26 -7.95
#